data_AF-A0A812XAU2-F1
#
_entry.id   AF-A0A812XAU2-F1
#
_cell.length_a   1.000
_cell.length_b   1.000
_cell.length_c   1.000
_cell.angle_alpha   90.00
_cell.angle_beta   90.00
_cell.angle_gamma   90.00
#
_symmetry.space_group_name_H-M   'P 1'
#
loop_
_entity.id
_entity.type
_entity.pdbx_description
1 polymer ?
#
loop_
_entity_poly.entity_id
_entity_poly.type
_entity_poly.pdbx_seq_one_letter_code
_entity_poly.pdbx_strand_id
1 'polypeptide(L)'
;MMLGRGGAIPVVGLVGARASSVSGPIATLAAVQKVPQISMASTSPSLSNKEAYPFFLRTVPPDSLLALALWQWILKFDVPLAACLYSSESYGQGLFNEILDLAREDQEPDRLQGRAIR
;
A
#
# COMPACT_ATOMS: atom_id res chain seq x y z
N MET A 1 15.44 18.70 -15.36
CA MET A 1 14.41 19.65 -15.83
C MET A 1 13.27 19.55 -14.82
N MET A 2 13.07 20.58 -13.99
CA MET A 2 12.15 20.55 -12.85
C MET A 2 10.81 21.21 -13.22
N LEU A 3 9.73 20.80 -12.55
CA LEU A 3 8.39 21.37 -12.66
C LEU A 3 8.38 22.85 -12.27
N GLY A 4 8.70 23.70 -13.25
CA GLY A 4 8.73 25.15 -13.20
C GLY A 4 8.79 25.68 -14.63
N ARG A 5 7.64 25.70 -15.32
CA ARG A 5 7.49 26.39 -16.61
C ARG A 5 6.89 27.77 -16.33
N GLY A 6 7.59 28.84 -16.73
CA GLY A 6 7.09 30.22 -16.66
C GLY A 6 7.73 31.14 -15.61
N GLY A 7 8.93 30.82 -15.09
CA GLY A 7 9.61 31.66 -14.08
C GLY A 7 9.18 31.40 -12.62
N ALA A 8 8.32 30.39 -12.40
CA ALA A 8 7.96 29.94 -11.06
C ALA A 8 9.08 29.09 -10.42
N ILE A 9 9.18 29.15 -9.09
CA ILE A 9 10.09 28.33 -8.29
C ILE A 9 9.73 26.85 -8.51
N PRO A 10 10.71 25.98 -8.84
CA PRO A 10 10.43 24.57 -9.11
C PRO A 10 9.87 23.84 -7.89
N VAL A 11 8.91 22.94 -8.11
CA VAL A 11 8.40 22.04 -7.05
C VAL A 11 9.51 21.08 -6.63
N VAL A 12 9.89 21.13 -5.35
CA VAL A 12 10.97 20.30 -4.77
C VAL A 12 10.46 19.06 -4.04
N GLY A 13 9.15 18.94 -3.81
CA GLY A 13 8.55 17.81 -3.12
C GLY A 13 7.03 17.84 -3.16
N LEU A 14 6.40 16.67 -2.97
CA LEU A 14 4.96 16.48 -2.86
C LEU A 14 4.61 15.91 -1.49
N VAL A 15 3.57 16.41 -0.85
CA VAL A 15 3.02 15.85 0.39
C VAL A 15 1.67 15.20 0.09
N GLY A 16 1.48 13.97 0.53
CA GLY A 16 0.33 13.13 0.20
C GLY A 16 0.65 12.08 -0.88
N ALA A 17 -0.33 11.53 -1.59
CA ALA A 17 -1.76 11.67 -1.32
C ALA A 17 -2.19 10.86 -0.09
N ARG A 18 -3.48 10.94 0.27
CA ARG A 18 -4.04 10.16 1.38
C ARG A 18 -4.29 8.70 0.96
N ALA A 19 -5.11 8.49 -0.07
CA ALA A 19 -5.46 7.16 -0.55
C ALA A 19 -4.31 6.52 -1.34
N SER A 20 -4.00 5.25 -1.05
CA SER A 20 -2.93 4.51 -1.74
C SER A 20 -3.16 4.44 -3.25
N SER A 21 -4.42 4.28 -3.67
CA SER A 21 -4.82 4.23 -5.08
C SER A 21 -4.56 5.52 -5.84
N VAL A 22 -4.49 6.65 -5.13
CA VAL A 22 -4.13 7.95 -5.68
C VAL A 22 -2.62 8.18 -5.61
N SER A 23 -1.98 7.73 -4.53
CA SER A 23 -0.53 7.87 -4.36
C SER A 23 0.28 7.14 -5.41
N GLY A 24 -0.15 5.96 -5.88
CA GLY A 24 0.55 5.19 -6.91
C GLY A 24 0.77 5.98 -8.21
N PRO A 25 -0.30 6.45 -8.89
CA PRO A 25 -0.16 7.26 -10.10
C PRO A 25 0.65 8.54 -9.90
N ILE A 26 0.51 9.22 -8.75
CA ILE A 26 1.33 10.41 -8.44
C ILE A 26 2.80 10.03 -8.30
N ALA A 27 3.11 8.92 -7.64
CA ALA A 27 4.48 8.46 -7.43
C ALA A 27 5.17 8.11 -8.76
N THR A 28 4.44 7.51 -9.70
CA THR A 28 4.94 7.26 -11.06
C THR A 28 5.29 8.56 -11.77
N LEU A 29 4.43 9.57 -11.72
CA LEU A 29 4.70 10.89 -12.32
C LEU A 29 5.85 11.62 -11.62
N ALA A 30 5.89 11.56 -10.29
CA ALA A 30 6.93 12.16 -9.47
C ALA A 30 8.31 11.56 -9.77
N ALA A 31 8.37 10.25 -10.06
CA ALA A 31 9.60 9.56 -10.44
C ALA A 31 10.19 10.07 -11.76
N VAL A 32 9.34 10.38 -12.76
CA VAL A 32 9.80 10.98 -14.04
C VAL A 32 10.49 12.33 -13.80
N GLN A 33 9.94 13.13 -12.88
CA GLN A 33 10.47 14.45 -12.54
C GLN A 33 11.55 14.41 -11.45
N LYS A 34 11.84 13.23 -10.88
CA LYS A 34 12.76 13.03 -9.76
C LYS A 34 12.42 13.90 -8.55
N VAL A 35 11.12 14.05 -8.26
CA VAL A 35 10.61 14.81 -7.12
C VAL A 35 10.15 13.83 -6.04
N PRO A 36 10.59 13.95 -4.78
CA PRO A 36 10.13 13.09 -3.70
C PRO A 36 8.64 13.34 -3.39
N GLN A 37 7.89 12.27 -3.20
CA GLN A 37 6.54 12.29 -2.67
C GLN A 37 6.54 11.66 -1.27
N ILE A 38 5.97 12.33 -0.27
CA ILE A 38 5.88 11.84 1.10
C ILE A 38 4.41 11.75 1.52
N SER A 39 3.88 10.54 1.69
CA SER A 39 2.52 10.32 2.19
C SER A 39 2.47 10.08 3.69
N MET A 40 1.42 10.59 4.35
CA MET A 40 1.13 10.33 5.76
C MET A 40 0.07 9.24 5.98
N ALA A 41 -0.50 8.66 4.91
CA ALA A 41 -1.64 7.75 5.03
C ALA A 41 -1.72 6.63 3.98
N SER A 42 -0.87 6.64 2.95
CA SER A 42 -0.87 5.59 1.93
C SER A 42 -0.05 4.38 2.39
N THR A 43 -0.76 3.37 2.88
CA THR A 43 -0.19 2.20 3.54
C THR A 43 -0.10 0.96 2.67
N SER A 44 -0.61 0.99 1.42
CA SER A 44 -0.55 -0.16 0.50
C SER A 44 0.87 -0.76 0.44
N PRO A 45 1.03 -2.09 0.59
CA PRO A 45 2.33 -2.74 0.55
C PRO A 45 3.07 -2.50 -0.77
N SER A 46 2.33 -2.43 -1.89
CA SER A 46 2.88 -2.23 -3.24
C SER A 46 3.67 -0.92 -3.41
N LEU A 47 3.35 0.12 -2.64
CA LEU A 47 4.07 1.39 -2.65
C LEU A 47 5.48 1.31 -2.04
N SER A 48 5.82 0.17 -1.43
CA SER A 48 7.16 -0.10 -0.88
C SER A 48 8.16 -0.55 -1.95
N ASN A 49 7.71 -0.93 -3.15
CA ASN A 49 8.59 -1.34 -4.25
C ASN A 49 9.38 -0.12 -4.78
N LYS A 50 10.68 -0.08 -4.49
CA LYS A 50 11.57 1.03 -4.88
C LYS A 50 12.03 0.98 -6.33
N GLU A 51 11.91 -0.15 -7.01
CA GLU A 51 12.13 -0.21 -8.46
C GLU A 51 10.98 0.49 -9.19
N ALA A 52 9.74 0.28 -8.74
CA ALA A 52 8.54 0.92 -9.29
C ALA A 52 8.36 2.37 -8.81
N TYR A 53 8.62 2.65 -7.53
CA TYR A 53 8.38 3.95 -6.88
C TYR A 53 9.64 4.49 -6.18
N PRO A 54 10.72 4.80 -6.92
CA PRO A 54 12.01 5.17 -6.34
C PRO A 54 11.97 6.45 -5.49
N PHE A 55 11.05 7.37 -5.79
CA PHE A 55 10.90 8.65 -5.09
C PHE A 55 9.71 8.71 -4.12
N PHE A 56 9.00 7.59 -3.91
CA PHE A 56 7.91 7.54 -2.94
C PHE A 56 8.43 7.23 -1.54
N LEU A 57 8.00 8.00 -0.56
CA LEU A 57 8.27 7.84 0.86
C LEU A 57 6.96 7.96 1.62
N ARG A 58 6.94 7.46 2.87
CA ARG A 58 5.81 7.65 3.77
C ARG A 58 6.25 7.67 5.23
N THR A 59 5.46 8.33 6.06
CA THR A 59 5.72 8.44 7.52
C THR A 59 5.00 7.37 8.34
N VAL A 60 4.31 6.45 7.67
CA VAL A 60 3.54 5.36 8.29
C VAL A 60 4.03 4.00 7.74
N PRO A 61 3.91 2.92 8.52
CA PRO A 61 4.32 1.59 8.05
C PRO A 61 3.44 1.08 6.88
N PRO A 62 3.95 0.12 6.07
CA PRO A 62 3.10 -0.67 5.18
C PRO A 62 2.07 -1.49 5.93
N ASP A 63 0.96 -1.79 5.25
CA ASP A 63 -0.05 -2.73 5.72
C ASP A 63 0.44 -4.18 5.80
N SER A 64 1.63 -4.52 5.29
CA SER A 64 2.22 -5.86 5.51
C SER A 64 2.45 -6.15 7.00
N LEU A 65 2.75 -5.13 7.81
CA LEU A 65 2.83 -5.26 9.26
C LEU A 65 1.45 -5.48 9.90
N LEU A 66 0.42 -4.82 9.38
CA LEU A 66 -0.97 -5.04 9.82
C LEU A 66 -1.45 -6.44 9.41
N ALA A 67 -1.12 -6.89 8.20
CA ALA A 67 -1.43 -8.23 7.71
C ALA A 67 -0.83 -9.30 8.61
N LEU A 68 0.45 -9.16 8.98
CA LEU A 68 1.12 -10.05 9.92
C LEU A 68 0.41 -10.09 11.27
N ALA A 69 0.04 -8.93 11.82
CA ALA A 69 -0.67 -8.87 13.09
C ALA A 69 -2.06 -9.52 13.03
N LEU A 70 -2.80 -9.33 11.94
CA LEU A 70 -4.12 -9.95 11.73
C LEU A 70 -4.01 -11.47 11.56
N TRP A 71 -3.03 -11.94 10.80
CA TRP A 71 -2.79 -13.37 10.64
C TRP A 71 -2.41 -14.05 11.97
N GLN A 72 -1.47 -13.46 12.71
CA GLN A 72 -1.11 -13.94 14.04
C GLN A 72 -2.31 -13.94 15.01
N TRP A 73 -3.21 -12.97 14.89
CA TRP A 73 -4.43 -12.94 15.68
C TRP A 73 -5.38 -14.11 15.33
N ILE A 74 -5.57 -14.40 14.05
CA ILE A 74 -6.38 -15.55 13.56
C ILE A 74 -5.83 -16.85 14.15
N LEU A 75 -4.51 -17.06 14.07
CA LEU A 75 -3.85 -18.23 14.62
C LEU A 75 -3.98 -18.32 16.14
N LYS A 76 -3.73 -17.21 16.85
CA LYS A 76 -3.74 -17.17 18.32
C LYS A 76 -5.09 -17.52 18.93
N PHE A 77 -6.18 -17.13 18.27
CA PHE A 77 -7.54 -17.36 18.76
C PHE A 77 -8.24 -18.53 18.06
N ASP A 78 -7.51 -19.29 17.27
CA ASP A 78 -8.00 -20.42 16.49
C ASP A 78 -9.29 -20.12 15.71
N VAL A 79 -9.31 -18.97 15.03
CA VAL A 79 -10.47 -18.55 14.24
C VAL A 79 -10.65 -19.52 13.07
N PRO A 80 -11.78 -20.25 12.96
CA PRO A 80 -11.89 -21.34 11.99
C PRO A 80 -11.99 -20.84 10.55
N LEU A 81 -12.64 -19.69 10.33
CA LEU A 81 -12.76 -19.03 9.04
C LEU A 81 -12.88 -17.51 9.25
N ALA A 82 -12.02 -16.74 8.61
CA ALA A 82 -12.11 -15.29 8.55
C ALA A 82 -12.61 -14.84 7.18
N ALA A 83 -13.81 -14.25 7.15
CA ALA A 83 -14.36 -13.62 5.96
C ALA A 83 -13.89 -12.16 5.87
N CYS A 84 -13.18 -11.82 4.81
CA CYS A 84 -12.59 -10.50 4.58
C CYS A 84 -13.33 -9.75 3.47
N LEU A 85 -13.99 -8.64 3.83
CA LEU A 85 -14.51 -7.68 2.87
C LEU A 85 -13.51 -6.53 2.74
N TYR A 86 -13.09 -6.22 1.52
CA TYR A 86 -12.07 -5.20 1.28
C TYR A 86 -12.36 -4.40 0.01
N SER A 87 -11.93 -3.14 -0.02
CA SER A 87 -12.04 -2.30 -1.22
C SER A 87 -11.22 -2.90 -2.36
N SER A 88 -11.78 -2.93 -3.56
CA SER A 88 -11.10 -3.50 -4.75
C SER A 88 -9.92 -2.67 -5.25
N GLU A 89 -9.61 -1.54 -4.62
CA GLU A 89 -8.47 -0.72 -4.96
C GLU A 89 -7.20 -1.14 -4.21
N SER A 90 -6.06 -0.56 -4.59
CA SER A 90 -4.72 -0.97 -4.13
C SER A 90 -4.54 -1.13 -2.61
N TYR A 91 -5.19 -0.31 -1.79
CA TYR A 91 -5.08 -0.39 -0.33
C TYR A 91 -5.79 -1.64 0.19
N GLY A 92 -7.10 -1.77 -0.05
CA GLY A 92 -7.87 -2.92 0.43
C GLY A 92 -7.39 -4.26 -0.15
N GLN A 93 -7.21 -4.31 -1.48
CA GLN A 93 -6.69 -5.51 -2.14
C GLN A 93 -5.27 -5.84 -1.68
N GLY A 94 -4.42 -4.83 -1.48
CA GLY A 94 -3.04 -5.01 -1.05
C GLY A 94 -2.94 -5.64 0.33
N LEU A 95 -3.70 -5.12 1.30
CA LEU A 95 -3.75 -5.70 2.65
C LEU A 95 -4.25 -7.15 2.62
N PHE A 96 -5.33 -7.44 1.90
CA PHE A 96 -5.86 -8.81 1.84
C PHE A 96 -4.86 -9.79 1.22
N ASN A 97 -4.17 -9.39 0.16
CA ASN A 97 -3.18 -10.24 -0.49
C ASN A 97 -2.03 -10.61 0.45
N GLU A 98 -1.53 -9.67 1.25
CA GLU A 98 -0.48 -9.97 2.25
C GLU A 98 -0.96 -10.99 3.30
N ILE A 99 -2.20 -10.88 3.79
CA ILE A 99 -2.75 -11.85 4.74
C ILE A 99 -2.87 -13.23 4.07
N LEU A 100 -3.31 -13.26 2.81
CA LEU A 100 -3.44 -14.50 2.04
C LEU A 100 -2.08 -15.16 1.77
N ASP A 101 -1.04 -14.36 1.51
CA ASP A 101 0.30 -14.88 1.29
C ASP A 101 0.89 -15.46 2.57
N LEU A 102 0.70 -14.81 3.72
CA LEU A 102 1.06 -15.37 5.04
C LEU A 102 0.32 -16.68 5.33
N ALA A 103 -0.99 -16.75 5.03
CA ALA A 103 -1.74 -18.00 5.20
C ALA A 103 -1.27 -19.11 4.27
N ARG A 104 -0.80 -18.79 3.06
CA ARG A 104 -0.19 -19.77 2.14
C ARG A 104 1.16 -20.26 2.66
N GLU A 105 1.98 -19.36 3.19
CA GLU A 105 3.27 -19.72 3.81
C GLU A 105 3.08 -20.71 4.96
N ASP A 106 2.05 -20.51 5.78
CA ASP A 106 1.66 -21.40 6.87
C ASP A 106 0.79 -22.60 6.43
N GLN A 107 0.53 -22.75 5.12
CA GLN A 107 -0.25 -23.85 4.52
C GLN A 107 -1.72 -23.93 5.00
N GLU A 108 -2.30 -22.80 5.44
CA GLU A 108 -3.69 -22.67 5.87
C GLU A 108 -4.52 -21.65 5.06
N PRO A 109 -4.42 -21.60 3.71
CA PRO A 109 -5.12 -20.58 2.91
C PRO A 109 -6.65 -20.67 3.01
N ASP A 110 -7.18 -21.87 3.31
CA ASP A 110 -8.62 -22.14 3.40
C ASP A 110 -9.28 -21.49 4.63
N ARG A 111 -8.49 -20.98 5.60
CA ARG A 111 -9.01 -20.20 6.73
C ARG A 111 -9.42 -18.78 6.34
N LEU A 112 -9.14 -18.34 5.11
CA LEU A 112 -9.45 -17.01 4.63
C LEU A 112 -10.42 -17.05 3.45
N GLN A 113 -11.46 -16.24 3.51
CA GLN A 113 -12.35 -16.02 2.37
C GLN A 113 -12.44 -14.52 2.06
N GLY A 114 -11.87 -14.12 0.93
CA GLY A 114 -11.88 -12.73 0.48
C GLY A 114 -13.01 -12.40 -0.48
N ARG A 115 -13.65 -11.24 -0.29
CA ARG A 115 -14.56 -10.66 -1.28
C ARG A 115 -14.30 -9.17 -1.43
N ALA A 116 -13.84 -8.79 -2.62
CA ALA A 116 -13.69 -7.39 -2.99
C ALA A 116 -15.05 -6.69 -3.10
N ILE A 117 -15.13 -5.47 -2.60
CA ILE A 117 -16.27 -4.54 -2.74
C ILE A 117 -15.81 -3.26 -3.44
N ARG A 118 -16.70 -2.68 -4.25
CA ARG A 118 -16.44 -1.42 -4.97
C ARG A 118 -16.77 -0.20 -4.12
#